data_AF-S7VL65-F1
#
_entry.id   AF-S7VL65-F1
#
_cell.length_a   1.000
_cell.length_b   1.000
_cell.length_c   1.000
_cell.angle_alpha   90.00
_cell.angle_beta   90.00
_cell.angle_gamma   90.00
#
_symmetry.space_group_name_H-M   'P 1'
#
loop_
_entity.id
_entity.type
_entity.pdbx_description
1 polymer ?
#
loop_
_entity_poly.entity_id
_entity_poly.type
_entity_poly.pdbx_seq_one_letter_code
_entity_poly.pdbx_strand_id
1 'polypeptide(L)' 'MDEDNREDNRTDRDILAKGLKRLGICLGLMFAGPTLLHLALDNSEKPLYIPLLIIAFILCIGAILFCF' A
#
# COMPACT_ATOMS: atom_id res chain seq x y z
N MET A 1 13.88 -22.08 44.08
CA MET A 1 12.44 -22.28 43.82
C MET A 1 11.82 -21.11 44.51
N ASP A 2 11.41 -20.04 43.82
CA ASP A 2 10.68 -19.93 42.55
C ASP A 2 11.12 -18.59 41.89
N GLU A 3 10.88 -18.21 40.65
CA GLU A 3 9.91 -18.57 39.63
C GLU A 3 10.46 -18.00 38.31
N ASP A 4 10.44 -18.80 37.25
CA ASP A 4 10.94 -18.49 35.90
C ASP A 4 10.17 -17.30 35.28
N ASN A 5 10.69 -16.08 35.42
CA ASN A 5 10.21 -14.90 34.69
C ASN A 5 10.72 -14.95 33.24
N ARG A 6 10.13 -15.81 32.40
CA ARG A 6 10.31 -15.73 30.94
C ARG A 6 9.35 -14.70 30.37
N GLU A 7 9.82 -13.46 30.26
CA GLU A 7 9.18 -12.47 29.39
C GLU A 7 9.22 -12.99 27.94
N ASP A 8 8.08 -13.53 27.50
CA ASP A 8 7.88 -14.06 26.17
C ASP A 8 7.96 -12.92 25.14
N ASN A 9 9.17 -12.62 24.67
CA ASN A 9 9.49 -11.64 23.61
C ASN A 9 9.05 -12.17 22.23
N ARG A 10 7.80 -12.65 22.11
CA ARG A 10 7.24 -13.07 20.84
C ARG A 10 6.70 -11.85 20.13
N THR A 11 7.25 -11.56 18.94
CA THR A 11 6.62 -10.62 18.01
C THR A 11 5.17 -11.05 17.80
N ASP A 12 4.26 -10.13 18.09
CA ASP A 12 2.83 -10.32 17.96
C ASP A 12 2.49 -10.56 16.48
N ARG A 13 2.34 -11.83 16.11
CA ARG A 13 2.25 -12.24 14.69
C ARG A 13 0.99 -11.70 14.04
N ASP A 14 -0.04 -11.42 14.83
CA ASP A 14 -1.26 -10.74 14.38
C ASP A 14 -0.99 -9.30 13.92
N ILE A 15 -0.14 -8.56 14.64
CA ILE A 15 0.27 -7.21 14.26
C ILE A 15 1.17 -7.26 13.02
N LEU A 16 2.11 -8.21 12.97
CA LEU A 16 3.00 -8.38 11.82
C LEU A 16 2.23 -8.75 10.54
N ALA A 17 1.23 -9.64 10.64
CA ALA A 17 0.39 -10.02 9.51
C ALA A 17 -0.45 -8.84 8.99
N LYS A 18 -1.01 -8.02 9.89
CA LYS A 18 -1.73 -6.79 9.52
C LYS A 18 -0.82 -5.77 8.84
N GLY A 19 0.38 -5.55 9.37
CA GLY A 19 1.39 -4.66 8.78
C GLY A 19 1.85 -5.14 7.40
N LEU A 20 2.10 -6.45 7.25
CA LEU A 20 2.52 -7.03 5.98
C LEU A 20 1.43 -6.93 4.90
N LYS A 21 0.16 -7.12 5.28
CA LYS A 21 -0.98 -6.93 4.37
C LYS A 21 -1.07 -5.49 3.86
N ARG A 22 -0.86 -4.50 4.74
CA ARG A 22 -0.81 -3.07 4.39
C ARG A 22 0.38 -2.77 3.48
N LEU A 23 1.56 -3.32 3.80
CA LEU A 23 2.77 -3.16 3.00
C LEU A 23 2.59 -3.69 1.57
N GLY A 24 1.95 -4.86 1.40
CA GLY A 24 1.65 -5.43 0.09
C GLY A 24 0.73 -4.55 -0.76
N ILE A 25 -0.31 -3.97 -0.15
CA ILE A 25 -1.21 -3.02 -0.82
C ILE A 25 -0.45 -1.75 -1.21
N CYS A 26 0.33 -1.16 -0.29
CA CYS A 26 1.16 0.01 -0.57
C CYS A 26 2.14 -0.24 -1.71
N LEU A 27 2.81 -1.39 -1.72
CA LEU A 27 3.77 -1.75 -2.74
C LEU A 27 3.09 -1.86 -4.11
N GLY A 28 1.96 -2.57 -4.20
CA GLY A 28 1.18 -2.67 -5.43
C GLY A 28 0.74 -1.31 -5.96
N LEU A 29 0.32 -0.42 -5.07
CA LEU A 29 -0.09 0.93 -5.42
C LEU A 29 1.06 1.82 -5.90
N MET A 30 2.23 1.68 -5.26
CA MET A 30 3.46 2.40 -5.61
C MET A 30 3.97 2.01 -7.00
N PHE A 31 3.69 0.80 -7.48
CA PHE A 31 3.95 0.41 -8.87
C PHE A 31 2.81 0.79 -9.81
N ALA A 32 1.56 0.66 -9.37
CA ALA A 32 0.38 0.98 -10.19
C ALA A 32 0.32 2.46 -10.57
N GLY A 33 0.63 3.39 -9.66
CA GLY A 33 0.66 4.84 -9.91
C GLY A 33 1.57 5.26 -11.07
N PRO A 34 2.90 5.00 -11.01
CA PRO A 34 3.81 5.33 -12.09
C PRO A 34 3.56 4.52 -13.37
N THR A 35 3.06 3.28 -13.27
CA THR A 35 2.68 2.50 -14.47
C THR A 35 1.50 3.12 -15.20
N LEU A 36 0.44 3.51 -14.48
CA LEU A 36 -0.72 4.22 -15.03
C LEU A 36 -0.32 5.59 -15.58
N LEU A 37 0.57 6.30 -14.90
CA LEU A 37 1.08 7.60 -15.33
C LEU A 37 1.93 7.46 -16.61
N HIS A 38 2.80 6.46 -16.70
CA HIS A 38 3.57 6.17 -17.91
C HIS A 38 2.64 5.83 -19.09
N LEU A 39 1.60 5.00 -18.87
CA LEU A 39 0.63 4.65 -19.90
C LEU A 39 -0.22 5.86 -20.36
N ALA A 40 -0.61 6.73 -19.42
CA ALA A 40 -1.36 7.94 -19.71
C ALA A 40 -0.53 8.96 -20.51
N LEU A 41 0.77 9.09 -20.20
CA LEU A 41 1.69 9.97 -20.93
C LEU A 41 2.04 9.41 -22.31
N ASP A 42 2.27 8.10 -22.44
CA ASP A 42 2.56 7.43 -23.71
C ASP A 42 1.38 7.49 -24.70
N ASN A 43 0.14 7.64 -24.19
CA ASN A 43 -1.09 7.75 -24.99
C ASN A 43 -1.80 9.11 -24.81
N SER A 44 -1.03 10.20 -24.63
CA SER A 44 -1.50 11.58 -24.33
C SER A 44 -2.53 12.18 -25.31
N GLU A 45 -2.79 11.51 -26.43
CA GLU A 45 -3.70 11.94 -27.49
C GLU A 45 -5.16 11.52 -27.23
N LYS A 46 -5.41 10.68 -26.22
CA LYS A 46 -6.73 10.14 -25.90
C LYS A 46 -7.29 10.84 -24.65
N PRO A 47 -8.59 11.18 -24.61
CA PRO A 47 -9.26 11.82 -23.46
C PRO A 47 -9.25 10.99 -22.16
N LEU A 48 -8.63 9.81 -22.17
CA LEU A 48 -8.44 8.94 -21.02
C LEU A 48 -7.37 9.43 -20.02
N TYR A 49 -6.54 10.41 -20.35
CA TYR A 49 -5.52 10.98 -19.45
C TYR A 49 -6.13 11.48 -18.13
N ILE A 50 -7.15 12.34 -18.24
CA ILE A 50 -7.82 12.98 -17.10
C ILE A 50 -8.48 11.93 -16.17
N PRO A 51 -9.29 10.97 -16.66
CA PRO A 51 -9.90 9.96 -15.79
C PRO A 51 -8.89 8.98 -15.18
N LEU A 52 -7.82 8.58 -15.89
CA LEU A 52 -6.76 7.76 -15.29
C LEU A 52 -6.06 8.50 -14.13
N LEU A 53 -5.80 9.80 -14.32
CA LEU A 53 -5.14 10.63 -13.32
C LEU A 53 -5.98 10.75 -12.04
N ILE A 54 -7.30 10.93 -12.19
CA ILE A 54 -8.24 10.99 -11.05
C ILE A 54 -8.29 9.66 -10.31
N ILE A 55 -8.38 8.53 -11.02
CA ILE A 55 -8.42 7.19 -10.41
C ILE A 55 -7.11 6.91 -9.66
N ALA A 56 -5.97 7.25 -10.25
CA ALA A 56 -4.66 7.10 -9.61
C ALA A 56 -4.55 7.93 -8.32
N PHE A 57 -5.08 9.16 -8.34
CA PHE A 57 -5.06 10.05 -7.17
C PHE A 57 -5.98 9.52 -6.04
N ILE A 58 -7.17 9.05 -6.39
CA ILE A 58 -8.11 8.44 -5.43
C ILE A 58 -7.52 7.16 -4.83
N LEU A 59 -6.90 6.30 -5.66
CA LEU A 59 -6.19 5.12 -5.18
C LEU A 59 -5.07 5.50 -4.21
N CYS A 60 -4.24 6.50 -4.55
CA CYS A 60 -3.14 6.97 -3.72
C CYS A 60 -3.62 7.47 -2.35
N ILE A 61 -4.66 8.32 -2.33
CA ILE A 61 -5.28 8.79 -1.09
C ILE A 61 -5.88 7.62 -0.31
N GLY A 62 -6.61 6.72 -0.97
CA GLY A 62 -7.21 5.55 -0.35
C GLY A 62 -6.18 4.63 0.29
N ALA A 63 -5.01 4.44 -0.34
CA ALA A 63 -3.93 3.65 0.23
C ALA A 63 -3.28 4.32 1.44
N ILE A 64 -3.09 5.64 1.42
CA ILE A 64 -2.56 6.37 2.57
C ILE A 64 -3.52 6.25 3.77
N LEU A 65 -4.83 6.40 3.54
CA LEU A 65 -5.85 6.21 4.57
C LEU A 65 -5.91 4.77 5.10
N PHE A 66 -5.60 3.76 4.28
CA PHE A 66 -5.61 2.36 4.69
C PHE A 66 -4.27 1.89 5.29
N CYS A 67 -3.19 2.64 5.05
CA CYS A 67 -1.86 2.34 5.55
C CYS A 67 -1.69 2.72 7.02
N PHE A 68 -2.34 3.80 7.48
CA PHE A 68 -2.42 4.21 8.89
C PHE A 68 -3.53 3.51 9.67
#